data_AF-A0ABD6BY72-F1
#
_entry.id   AF-A0ABD6BY72-F1
#
_cell.length_a   1.000
_cell.length_b   1.000
_cell.length_c   1.000
_cell.angle_alpha   90.00
_cell.angle_beta   90.00
_cell.angle_gamma   90.00
#
_symmetry.space_group_name_H-M   'P 1'
#
loop_
_entity.id
_entity.type
_entity.pdbx_description
1 polymer ?
#
loop_
_entity_poly.entity_id
_entity_poly.type
_entity_poly.pdbx_seq_one_letter_code
_entity_poly.pdbx_strand_id
1 'polypeptide(L)'
;MLQPKLLCQDIAETPQFWIDEEGDVVPKHSVYYLIPEDHVDLEELAEYLNGPEARAWLEANCQMAANGFYRLQTTVMEDLPVPERFGEVIQDTLI
;
A
#
# COMPACT_ATOMS: atom_id res chain seq x y z
N MET A 1 -12.19 8.30 -14.33
CA MET A 1 -12.64 7.01 -14.89
C MET A 1 -12.58 5.98 -13.78
N LEU A 2 -13.45 4.97 -13.79
CA LEU A 2 -13.27 3.80 -12.93
C LEU A 2 -12.05 3.05 -13.47
N GLN A 3 -11.06 2.83 -12.61
CA GLN A 3 -9.85 2.09 -12.97
C GLN A 3 -9.48 1.15 -11.83
N PRO A 4 -8.87 0.00 -12.14
CA PRO A 4 -8.41 -0.95 -11.13
C PRO A 4 -7.47 -0.25 -10.12
N LYS A 5 -7.64 -0.55 -8.84
CA LYS A 5 -6.84 0.07 -7.78
C LYS A 5 -6.73 -0.85 -6.57
N LEU A 6 -5.72 -0.60 -5.74
CA LEU A 6 -5.66 -1.16 -4.39
C LEU A 6 -6.28 -0.18 -3.42
N LEU A 7 -6.92 -0.71 -2.38
CA LEU A 7 -7.49 0.04 -1.28
C LEU A 7 -6.79 -0.37 0.01
N CYS A 8 -6.56 0.58 0.91
CA CYS A 8 -6.13 0.29 2.28
C CYS A 8 -6.77 1.27 3.26
N GLN A 9 -6.95 0.85 4.52
CA GLN A 9 -7.55 1.71 5.55
C GLN A 9 -6.47 2.62 6.17
N ASP A 10 -6.83 3.84 6.54
CA ASP A 10 -5.94 4.74 7.29
C ASP A 10 -5.60 4.17 8.67
N ILE A 11 -6.54 3.47 9.31
CA ILE A 11 -6.35 2.82 10.60
C ILE A 11 -6.83 1.37 10.52
N ALA A 12 -5.96 0.42 10.82
CA ALA A 12 -6.26 -1.01 10.77
C ALA A 12 -5.55 -1.79 11.88
N GLU A 13 -6.11 -2.92 12.32
CA GLU A 13 -5.45 -3.82 13.29
C GLU A 13 -4.13 -4.36 12.74
N THR A 14 -4.07 -4.57 11.43
CA THR A 14 -2.88 -5.01 10.69
C THR A 14 -2.89 -4.32 9.32
N PRO A 15 -1.73 -3.96 8.74
CA PRO A 15 -1.66 -3.47 7.36
C PRO A 15 -2.25 -4.49 6.38
N GLN A 16 -3.22 -4.07 5.57
CA GLN A 16 -3.88 -4.91 4.57
C GLN A 16 -4.27 -4.08 3.34
N PHE A 17 -4.20 -4.71 2.18
CA PHE A 17 -4.52 -4.12 0.87
C PHE A 17 -5.53 -4.99 0.14
N TRP A 18 -6.56 -4.37 -0.42
CA TRP A 18 -7.63 -5.04 -1.16
C TRP A 18 -7.65 -4.58 -2.61
N ILE A 19 -7.83 -5.52 -3.53
CA ILE A 19 -8.00 -5.22 -4.95
C ILE A 19 -9.45 -4.75 -5.19
N ASP A 20 -9.59 -3.60 -5.84
CA ASP A 20 -10.81 -3.14 -6.48
C ASP A 20 -10.62 -3.24 -8.00
N GLU A 21 -11.02 -4.38 -8.56
CA GLU A 21 -10.80 -4.75 -9.96
C GLU A 21 -11.57 -3.85 -10.94
N GLU A 22 -12.82 -3.53 -10.61
CA GLU A 22 -13.69 -2.73 -11.48
C GLU A 22 -13.49 -1.23 -11.27
N GLY A 23 -12.86 -0.86 -10.15
CA GLY A 23 -12.63 0.53 -9.81
C GLY A 23 -13.89 1.24 -9.31
N ASP A 24 -14.95 0.51 -8.97
CA ASP A 24 -16.27 1.04 -8.63
C ASP A 24 -16.41 1.42 -7.15
N VAL A 25 -15.46 1.01 -6.31
CA VAL A 25 -15.41 1.39 -4.91
C VAL A 25 -14.97 2.85 -4.78
N VAL A 26 -15.83 3.66 -4.15
CA VAL A 26 -15.55 5.06 -3.83
C VAL A 26 -15.03 5.15 -2.39
N PRO A 27 -13.72 5.38 -2.17
CA PRO A 27 -13.16 5.48 -0.83
C PRO A 27 -13.70 6.70 -0.10
N LYS A 28 -14.00 6.53 1.19
CA LYS A 28 -14.34 7.62 2.12
C LYS A 28 -13.06 8.15 2.81
N HIS A 29 -13.21 9.11 3.71
CA HIS A 29 -12.09 9.81 4.40
C HIS A 29 -11.13 8.93 5.24
N SER A 30 -11.34 7.62 5.31
CA SER A 30 -10.54 6.67 6.08
C SER A 30 -9.92 5.56 5.22
N VAL A 31 -9.95 5.70 3.90
CA VAL A 31 -9.45 4.72 2.94
C VAL A 31 -8.57 5.44 1.92
N TYR A 32 -7.34 4.97 1.76
CA TYR A 32 -6.47 5.36 0.67
C TYR A 32 -6.64 4.41 -0.50
N TYR A 33 -6.27 4.89 -1.69
CA TYR A 33 -6.18 4.06 -2.88
C TYR A 33 -4.82 4.22 -3.55
N LEU A 34 -4.32 3.13 -4.11
CA LEU A 34 -3.10 3.07 -4.89
C LEU A 34 -3.47 2.67 -6.31
N ILE A 35 -3.03 3.45 -7.29
CA ILE A 35 -3.17 3.13 -8.71
C ILE A 35 -1.76 2.79 -9.19
N PRO A 36 -1.49 1.54 -9.60
CA PRO A 36 -0.20 1.16 -10.16
C PRO A 36 0.03 1.87 -11.50
N GLU A 37 1.30 2.03 -11.87
CA GLU A 37 1.68 2.40 -13.24
C GLU A 37 1.40 1.23 -14.20
N ASP A 38 1.30 1.52 -15.50
CA ASP A 38 0.82 0.56 -16.52
C ASP A 38 1.64 -0.73 -16.60
N HIS A 39 2.92 -0.72 -16.21
CA HIS A 39 3.80 -1.89 -16.22
C HIS A 39 3.73 -2.74 -14.94
N VAL A 40 3.07 -2.25 -13.90
CA VAL A 40 2.98 -2.93 -12.60
C VAL A 40 1.68 -3.73 -12.54
N ASP A 41 1.80 -5.05 -12.42
CA ASP A 41 0.65 -5.93 -12.25
C ASP A 41 -0.02 -5.71 -10.89
N LEU A 42 -1.34 -5.51 -10.90
CA LEU A 42 -2.12 -5.18 -9.71
C LEU A 42 -2.19 -6.35 -8.72
N GLU A 43 -2.30 -7.59 -9.22
CA GLU A 43 -2.35 -8.79 -8.38
C GLU A 43 -1.00 -9.05 -7.74
N GLU A 44 0.08 -8.90 -8.51
CA GLU A 44 1.45 -9.07 -8.01
C GLU A 44 1.81 -8.01 -6.96
N LEU A 45 1.40 -6.75 -7.18
CA LEU A 45 1.56 -5.69 -6.21
C LEU A 45 0.78 -5.99 -4.92
N ALA A 46 -0.48 -6.44 -5.03
CA ALA A 46 -1.29 -6.82 -3.88
C ALA A 46 -0.67 -8.01 -3.11
N GLU A 47 -0.13 -9.00 -3.80
CA GLU A 47 0.56 -10.14 -3.20
C GLU A 47 1.80 -9.68 -2.42
N TYR A 48 2.61 -8.80 -3.00
CA TYR A 48 3.78 -8.23 -2.33
C TYR A 48 3.38 -7.43 -1.08
N LEU A 49 2.44 -6.49 -1.21
CA LEU A 49 2.03 -5.61 -0.12
C LEU A 49 1.38 -6.35 1.06
N ASN A 50 0.67 -7.45 0.79
CA ASN A 50 0.13 -8.33 1.82
C ASN A 50 1.11 -9.44 2.25
N GLY A 51 2.28 -9.50 1.61
CA GLY A 51 3.34 -10.45 1.88
C GLY A 51 4.09 -10.16 3.19
N PRO A 52 4.86 -11.14 3.69
CA PRO A 52 5.51 -11.04 5.00
C PRO A 52 6.53 -9.90 5.08
N GLU A 53 7.25 -9.61 4.01
CA GLU A 53 8.29 -8.57 3.98
C GLU A 53 7.69 -7.16 4.09
N ALA A 54 6.76 -6.83 3.18
CA ALA A 54 6.08 -5.54 3.18
C ALA A 54 5.30 -5.34 4.48
N ARG A 55 4.61 -6.38 4.95
CA ARG A 55 3.86 -6.31 6.21
C ARG A 55 4.76 -6.07 7.42
N ALA A 56 5.86 -6.80 7.56
CA ALA A 56 6.80 -6.59 8.66
C ALA A 56 7.40 -5.18 8.63
N TRP A 57 7.72 -4.66 7.44
CA TRP A 57 8.19 -3.31 7.28
C TRP A 57 7.11 -2.28 7.68
N LEU A 58 5.88 -2.46 7.21
CA LEU A 58 4.76 -1.57 7.56
C LEU A 58 4.48 -1.59 9.06
N GLU A 59 4.46 -2.74 9.71
CA GLU A 59 4.26 -2.86 11.16
C GLU A 59 5.39 -2.18 11.95
N ALA A 60 6.63 -2.22 11.44
CA ALA A 60 7.79 -1.59 12.09
C ALA A 60 7.85 -0.06 11.90
N ASN A 61 7.29 0.48 10.82
CA ASN A 61 7.41 1.88 10.45
C ASN A 61 6.10 2.69 10.62
N CYS A 62 4.94 2.04 10.64
CA CYS A 62 3.67 2.71 10.90
C CYS A 62 3.60 3.25 12.33
N GLN A 63 2.96 4.40 12.49
CA GLN A 63 2.61 4.90 13.82
C GLN A 63 1.50 4.05 14.43
N MET A 64 1.59 3.79 15.73
CA MET A 64 0.51 3.14 16.47
C MET A 64 -0.63 4.13 16.74
N ALA A 65 -1.85 3.75 16.37
CA ALA A 65 -3.10 4.37 16.76
C ALA A 65 -3.60 3.80 18.12
N ALA A 66 -4.75 4.28 18.58
CA ALA A 66 -5.37 3.78 19.81
C ALA A 66 -5.63 2.27 19.74
N ASN A 67 -5.59 1.61 20.91
CA ASN A 67 -5.90 0.17 21.07
C ASN A 67 -5.00 -0.79 20.30
N GLY A 68 -3.78 -0.39 19.92
CA GLY A 68 -2.84 -1.29 19.24
C GLY A 68 -3.06 -1.42 17.73
N PHE A 69 -3.81 -0.49 17.13
CA PHE A 69 -3.99 -0.41 15.68
C PHE A 69 -2.80 0.30 15.03
N TYR A 70 -2.56 0.04 13.75
CA TYR A 70 -1.59 0.76 12.93
C TYR A 70 -2.27 1.89 12.15
N ARG A 71 -1.53 2.99 11.97
CA ARG A 71 -1.94 4.08 11.08
C ARG A 71 -1.09 4.09 9.80
N LEU A 72 -1.71 3.71 8.68
CA LEU A 72 -1.07 3.69 7.37
C LEU A 72 -1.12 5.07 6.73
N GLN A 73 -0.12 5.91 7.01
CA GLN A 73 -0.03 7.24 6.41
C GLN A 73 0.65 7.18 5.04
N THR A 74 0.25 8.05 4.11
CA THR A 74 0.85 8.13 2.77
C THR A 74 2.37 8.25 2.82
N THR A 75 2.91 9.08 3.70
CA THR A 75 4.36 9.27 3.86
C THR A 75 5.09 7.97 4.21
N VAL A 76 4.48 7.08 5.00
CA VAL A 76 5.08 5.78 5.33
C VAL A 76 5.03 4.84 4.13
N MET A 77 3.95 4.89 3.34
CA MET A 77 3.82 4.08 2.13
C MET A 77 4.77 4.54 1.01
N GLU A 78 5.07 5.84 0.93
CA GLU A 78 6.05 6.39 -0.02
C GLU A 78 7.48 5.88 0.24
N ASP A 79 7.82 5.61 1.50
CA ASP A 79 9.12 5.08 1.91
C ASP A 79 9.19 3.53 1.90
N LEU A 80 8.07 2.85 1.61
CA LEU A 80 8.02 1.39 1.59
C LEU A 80 8.96 0.87 0.49
N PRO A 81 10.00 0.08 0.81
CA PRO A 81 10.82 -0.54 -0.21
C PRO A 81 9.94 -1.45 -1.07
N VAL A 82 10.10 -1.38 -2.37
CA VAL A 82 9.42 -2.26 -3.32
C VAL A 82 10.45 -3.04 -4.13
N PRO A 83 10.13 -4.27 -4.59
CA PRO A 83 10.99 -4.99 -5.50
C PRO A 83 11.32 -4.20 -6.76
N GLU A 84 12.56 -4.33 -7.25
CA GLU A 84 13.05 -3.60 -8.44
C GLU A 84 12.14 -3.78 -9.66
N ARG A 85 11.49 -4.93 -9.81
CA ARG A 85 10.56 -5.22 -10.91
C ARG A 85 9.32 -4.31 -10.95
N PHE A 86 8.96 -3.65 -9.84
CA PHE A 86 7.88 -2.67 -9.82
C PHE A 86 8.36 -1.25 -10.16
N GLY A 87 9.66 -0.97 -10.04
CA GLY A 87 10.22 0.33 -10.35
C GLY A 87 10.67 0.45 -11.80
N GLU A 88 10.36 1.56 -12.46
CA GLU A 88 11.11 1.97 -13.67
C GLU A 88 12.50 2.52 -13.28
N VAL A 89 12.64 2.98 -12.04
CA VAL A 89 13.84 3.63 -11.48
C VAL A 89 14.18 2.99 -10.14
N ILE A 90 15.46 2.67 -9.94
CA ILE A 90 15.99 2.13 -8.67
C ILE A 90 16.49 3.30 -7.82
N GLN A 91 15.93 3.48 -6.61
CA GLN A 91 16.39 4.49 -5.68
C GLN A 91 17.59 3.96 -4.86
N ASP A 92 18.80 4.42 -5.22
CA ASP A 92 20.06 3.95 -4.64
C ASP A 92 20.48 4.73 -3.35
N THR A 93 19.64 5.67 -2.87
CA THR A 93 19.95 6.45 -1.66
C THR A 93 18.68 6.89 -0.93
N LEU A 94 18.61 6.59 0.38
CA LEU A 94 17.68 7.21 1.33
C LEU A 94 18.29 8.55 1.77
N ILE A 95 17.68 9.67 1.40
CA ILE A 95 18.11 11.02 1.83
C ILE A 95 17.35 11.40 3.10
#